data_AF-A0A535ERJ4-F1
#
_entry.id   AF-A0A535ERJ4-F1
#
_cell.length_a   1.000
_cell.length_b   1.000
_cell.length_c   1.000
_cell.angle_alpha   90.00
_cell.angle_beta   90.00
_cell.angle_gamma   90.00
#
_symmetry.space_group_name_H-M   'P 1'
#
loop_
_entity.id
_entity.type
_entity.pdbx_description
1 polymer ?
#
loop_
_entity_poly.entity_id
_entity_poly.type
_entity_poly.pdbx_seq_one_letter_code
_entity_poly.pdbx_strand_id
1 'polypeptide(L)'
;MRRRFNGAGLLLAAAAAVYLAAAWLSRPGFYDGFAPPPDSYRWVQPPAGVTSNGQKPLPGQAVLAVSSDHSRVAGGTVATGDQPPQAEVVIQPGALVAPNLDTVSVELTPQAAAGRPADALVVGNLYCLTSSVSLTQGEQLQLILRYSDQLPGANAVYRYDDETRSWVELRAVRNPKAATVTAAVPALGCYAPAAHSIATTSSGATVVVGNRWLPYVAAGTILLVLFAGLPLYLRLRRDGRSRSKS
;
A
#
# COMPACT_ATOMS: atom_id res chain seq x y z
N MET A 1 -15.77 -22.35 -56.84
CA MET A 1 -15.01 -21.60 -55.82
C MET A 1 -15.60 -21.85 -54.43
N ARG A 2 -14.99 -22.70 -53.60
CA ARG A 2 -15.37 -22.82 -52.18
C ARG A 2 -14.38 -22.01 -51.36
N ARG A 3 -14.80 -20.82 -50.89
CA ARG A 3 -14.07 -20.03 -49.88
C ARG A 3 -13.94 -20.93 -48.64
N ARG A 4 -12.74 -21.44 -48.36
CA ARG A 4 -12.45 -22.05 -47.06
C ARG A 4 -12.62 -20.94 -46.04
N PHE A 5 -13.72 -20.97 -45.31
CA PHE A 5 -13.95 -20.09 -44.18
C PHE A 5 -12.80 -20.31 -43.20
N ASN A 6 -11.99 -19.28 -42.99
CA ASN A 6 -10.88 -19.27 -42.03
C ASN A 6 -11.45 -19.23 -40.60
N GLY A 7 -12.16 -20.28 -40.19
CA GLY A 7 -12.74 -20.40 -38.84
C GLY A 7 -11.67 -20.25 -37.75
N ALA A 8 -10.44 -20.67 -38.04
CA ALA A 8 -9.29 -20.48 -37.15
C ALA A 8 -8.93 -18.99 -36.96
N GLY A 9 -9.00 -18.18 -38.02
CA GLY A 9 -8.73 -16.74 -37.92
C GLY A 9 -9.82 -16.01 -37.14
N LEU A 10 -11.07 -16.43 -37.32
CA LEU A 10 -12.21 -15.90 -36.57
C LEU A 10 -12.16 -16.26 -35.07
N LEU A 11 -11.74 -17.49 -34.75
CA LEU A 11 -11.54 -17.94 -33.37
C LEU A 11 -10.38 -17.21 -32.69
N LEU A 12 -9.27 -16.97 -33.39
CA LEU A 12 -8.15 -16.19 -32.85
C LEU A 12 -8.52 -14.72 -32.65
N ALA A 13 -9.24 -14.12 -33.59
CA ALA A 13 -9.73 -12.75 -33.44
C ALA A 13 -10.72 -12.63 -32.28
N ALA A 14 -11.62 -13.61 -32.10
CA ALA A 14 -12.54 -13.66 -30.96
C ALA A 14 -11.79 -13.82 -29.64
N ALA A 15 -10.79 -14.71 -29.57
CA ALA A 15 -9.97 -14.90 -28.37
C ALA A 15 -9.18 -13.63 -28.02
N ALA A 16 -8.59 -12.95 -29.00
CA ALA A 16 -7.89 -11.69 -28.80
C ALA A 16 -8.83 -10.57 -28.33
N ALA A 17 -10.03 -10.48 -28.91
CA ALA A 17 -11.04 -9.50 -28.50
C ALA A 17 -11.52 -9.75 -27.07
N VAL A 18 -11.75 -11.01 -26.68
CA VAL A 18 -12.10 -11.39 -25.31
C VAL A 18 -10.96 -11.08 -24.34
N TYR A 19 -9.72 -11.35 -24.72
CA TYR A 19 -8.56 -11.03 -23.89
C TYR A 19 -8.40 -9.52 -23.69
N LEU A 20 -8.53 -8.73 -24.75
CA LEU A 20 -8.46 -7.26 -24.67
C LEU A 20 -9.63 -6.70 -23.87
N ALA A 21 -10.85 -7.21 -24.05
CA ALA A 21 -11.99 -6.82 -23.25
C ALA A 21 -11.81 -7.17 -21.76
N ALA A 22 -11.29 -8.36 -21.47
CA ALA A 22 -10.97 -8.78 -20.10
C ALA A 22 -9.86 -7.93 -19.47
N ALA A 23 -8.84 -7.55 -20.25
CA ALA A 23 -7.77 -6.66 -19.82
C ALA A 23 -8.23 -5.22 -19.61
N TRP A 24 -9.23 -4.76 -20.37
CA TRP A 24 -9.81 -3.43 -20.24
C TRP A 24 -10.83 -3.35 -19.09
N LEU A 25 -11.49 -4.47 -18.79
CA LEU A 25 -12.41 -4.62 -17.66
C LEU A 25 -11.70 -4.95 -16.33
N SER A 26 -10.47 -5.45 -16.38
CA SER A 26 -9.66 -5.63 -15.18
C SER A 26 -9.10 -4.27 -14.74
N ARG A 27 -9.52 -3.83 -13.55
CA ARG A 27 -9.01 -2.61 -12.90
C ARG A 27 -7.47 -2.68 -12.80
N PRO A 28 -6.75 -1.54 -12.70
CA PRO A 28 -5.32 -1.54 -12.38
C PRO A 28 -5.07 -2.46 -11.19
N GLY A 29 -4.22 -3.49 -11.35
CA GLY A 29 -3.97 -4.52 -10.34
C GLY A 29 -3.99 -5.97 -10.84
N PHE A 30 -4.33 -6.26 -12.11
CA PHE A 30 -4.24 -7.63 -12.65
C PHE A 30 -2.80 -8.21 -12.57
N TYR A 31 -1.78 -7.33 -12.62
CA TYR A 31 -0.37 -7.69 -12.54
C TYR A 31 0.26 -7.48 -11.15
N ASP A 32 -0.50 -7.03 -10.13
CA ASP A 32 0.02 -6.88 -8.75
C ASP A 32 0.11 -8.23 -7.99
N GLY A 33 -0.40 -9.32 -8.58
CA GLY A 33 -0.45 -10.64 -7.95
C GLY A 33 0.89 -11.36 -7.76
N PHE A 34 2.02 -10.73 -8.09
CA PHE A 34 3.37 -11.27 -7.87
C PHE A 34 4.10 -10.63 -6.68
N ALA A 35 3.52 -9.63 -6.02
CA ALA A 35 4.06 -9.16 -4.74
C ALA A 35 3.72 -10.17 -3.63
N PRO A 36 4.66 -10.48 -2.71
CA PRO A 36 4.31 -11.16 -1.47
C PRO A 36 3.12 -10.45 -0.81
N PRO A 37 2.17 -11.20 -0.21
CA PRO A 37 1.08 -10.58 0.52
C PRO A 37 1.66 -9.67 1.60
N PRO A 38 1.05 -8.49 1.84
CA PRO A 38 1.52 -7.58 2.87
C PRO A 38 1.53 -8.27 4.23
N ASP A 39 2.53 -7.97 5.06
CA ASP A 39 2.56 -8.44 6.43
C ASP A 39 1.28 -8.02 7.17
N SER A 40 0.79 -8.91 8.02
CA SER A 40 -0.27 -8.59 8.98
C SER A 40 0.17 -7.43 9.88
N TYR A 41 -0.78 -6.58 10.28
CA TYR A 41 -0.49 -5.47 11.18
C TYR A 41 0.12 -5.97 12.50
N ARG A 42 1.33 -5.50 12.81
CA ARG A 42 2.11 -5.87 14.01
C ARG A 42 1.83 -4.88 15.12
N TRP A 43 1.21 -5.33 16.20
CA TRP A 43 0.84 -4.47 17.32
C TRP A 43 1.93 -4.41 18.38
N VAL A 44 2.18 -3.23 18.95
CA VAL A 44 2.92 -3.13 20.21
C VAL A 44 2.08 -3.75 21.34
N GLN A 45 0.82 -3.33 21.42
CA GLN A 45 -0.18 -3.88 22.33
C GLN A 45 -1.53 -3.90 21.60
N PRO A 46 -2.04 -5.09 21.18
CA PRO A 46 -3.28 -5.16 20.44
C PRO A 46 -4.47 -4.80 21.35
N PRO A 47 -5.46 -4.06 20.84
CA PRO A 47 -6.74 -3.88 21.53
C PRO A 47 -7.44 -5.22 21.77
N ALA A 48 -8.35 -5.24 22.75
CA ALA A 48 -9.16 -6.43 23.03
C ALA A 48 -9.95 -6.87 21.78
N GLY A 49 -9.90 -8.17 21.47
CA GLY A 49 -10.58 -8.75 20.31
C GLY A 49 -9.81 -8.63 18.98
N VAL A 50 -8.65 -7.95 18.96
CA VAL A 50 -7.77 -7.90 17.78
C VAL A 50 -6.77 -9.05 17.85
N THR A 51 -6.68 -9.80 16.76
CA THR A 51 -5.70 -10.88 16.61
C THR A 51 -4.34 -10.31 16.24
N SER A 52 -3.29 -10.80 16.91
CA SER A 52 -1.89 -10.46 16.64
C SER A 52 -1.11 -11.75 16.38
N ASN A 53 -0.17 -11.70 15.45
CA ASN A 53 0.75 -12.81 15.17
C ASN A 53 1.93 -12.87 16.18
N GLY A 54 1.92 -12.02 17.21
CA GLY A 54 2.96 -11.94 18.23
C GLY A 54 4.26 -11.27 17.78
N GLN A 55 4.37 -10.87 16.51
CA GLN A 55 5.51 -10.10 16.02
C GLN A 55 5.36 -8.64 16.47
N LYS A 56 6.46 -8.07 16.97
CA LYS A 56 6.50 -6.64 17.30
C LYS A 56 6.69 -5.81 16.02
N PRO A 57 6.11 -4.60 15.95
CA PRO A 57 6.39 -3.66 14.88
C PRO A 57 7.86 -3.26 14.89
N LEU A 58 8.41 -3.00 13.70
CA LEU A 58 9.81 -2.62 13.56
C LEU A 58 9.94 -1.09 13.62
N PRO A 59 11.00 -0.55 14.25
CA PRO A 59 11.27 0.88 14.18
C PRO A 59 11.73 1.27 12.77
N GLY A 60 11.70 2.58 12.49
CA GLY A 60 12.30 3.18 11.30
C GLY A 60 13.40 4.15 11.71
N GLN A 61 14.54 4.14 11.01
CA GLN A 61 15.65 5.06 11.28
C GLN A 61 16.28 5.49 9.97
N ALA A 62 16.64 6.77 9.86
CA ALA A 62 17.40 7.29 8.74
C ALA A 62 18.41 8.33 9.18
N VAL A 63 19.49 8.42 8.42
CA VAL A 63 20.49 9.49 8.50
C VAL A 63 20.32 10.34 7.24
N LEU A 64 19.88 11.58 7.43
CA LEU A 64 19.55 12.50 6.35
C LEU A 64 20.72 13.46 6.12
N ALA A 65 21.01 13.74 4.85
CA ALA A 65 22.03 14.70 4.48
C ALA A 65 21.55 16.14 4.73
N VAL A 66 22.48 17.00 5.14
CA VAL A 66 22.27 18.46 5.22
C VAL A 66 22.57 19.09 3.85
N SER A 67 21.88 20.18 3.52
CA SER A 67 22.11 20.96 2.31
C SER A 67 23.52 21.54 2.27
N SER A 68 23.97 21.94 1.08
CA SER A 68 25.34 22.43 0.85
C SER A 68 25.73 23.69 1.64
N ASP A 69 24.74 24.43 2.14
CA ASP A 69 24.94 25.60 2.99
C ASP A 69 25.02 25.24 4.49
N HIS A 70 25.01 23.95 4.84
CA HIS A 70 25.12 23.41 6.21
C HIS A 70 24.12 24.03 7.20
N SER A 71 22.93 24.40 6.71
CA SER A 71 21.91 25.09 7.52
C SER A 71 20.65 24.26 7.76
N ARG A 72 20.31 23.35 6.82
CA ARG A 72 19.01 22.68 6.77
C ARG A 72 19.13 21.27 6.19
N VAL A 73 18.20 20.38 6.55
CA VAL A 73 18.16 19.04 5.95
C VAL A 73 17.69 19.12 4.50
N ALA A 74 18.34 18.36 3.60
CA ALA A 74 18.04 18.32 2.17
C ALA A 74 16.73 17.60 1.82
N GLY A 75 16.06 17.03 2.83
CA GLY A 75 14.85 16.22 2.72
C GLY A 75 15.13 14.72 2.76
N GLY A 76 14.08 13.91 2.75
CA GLY A 76 14.17 12.46 2.73
C GLY A 76 12.94 11.77 3.29
N THR A 77 13.03 10.45 3.43
CA THR A 77 11.96 9.62 3.96
C THR A 77 12.50 8.71 5.05
N VAL A 78 11.73 8.53 6.12
CA VAL A 78 11.99 7.52 7.14
C VAL A 78 10.77 6.63 7.24
N ALA A 79 10.97 5.31 7.13
CA ALA A 79 9.90 4.33 7.19
C ALA A 79 10.27 3.23 8.19
N THR A 80 9.26 2.70 8.89
CA THR A 80 9.40 1.49 9.71
C THR A 80 9.80 0.30 8.84
N GLY A 81 10.59 -0.63 9.39
CA GLY A 81 11.06 -1.81 8.67
C GLY A 81 9.99 -2.86 8.30
N ASP A 82 8.72 -2.64 8.68
CA ASP A 82 7.60 -3.51 8.29
C ASP A 82 7.37 -3.48 6.76
N GLN A 83 6.78 -4.55 6.19
CA GLN A 83 6.46 -4.59 4.76
C GLN A 83 4.96 -4.86 4.51
N PRO A 84 4.18 -3.86 4.03
CA PRO A 84 4.56 -2.45 3.87
C PRO A 84 4.77 -1.75 5.22
N PRO A 85 5.47 -0.60 5.23
CA PRO A 85 5.70 0.18 6.44
C PRO A 85 4.39 0.49 7.17
N GLN A 86 4.42 0.42 8.50
CA GLN A 86 3.28 0.83 9.32
C GLN A 86 3.30 2.32 9.65
N ALA A 87 4.48 2.94 9.64
CA ALA A 87 4.64 4.39 9.67
C ALA A 87 5.73 4.83 8.71
N GLU A 88 5.50 5.96 8.07
CA GLU A 88 6.45 6.62 7.17
C GLU A 88 6.32 8.14 7.33
N VAL A 89 7.44 8.83 7.42
CA VAL A 89 7.49 10.29 7.40
C VAL A 89 8.27 10.76 6.18
N VAL A 90 7.68 11.69 5.44
CA VAL A 90 8.33 12.42 4.35
C VAL A 90 8.72 13.79 4.87
N ILE A 91 10.00 14.09 4.75
CA ILE A 91 10.65 15.31 5.23
C ILE A 91 11.00 16.14 4.01
N GLN A 92 10.34 17.28 3.87
CA GLN A 92 10.62 18.21 2.78
C GLN A 92 11.97 18.89 3.00
N PRO A 93 12.69 19.26 1.92
CA PRO A 93 13.90 20.07 2.03
C PRO A 93 13.63 21.33 2.86
N GLY A 94 14.49 21.61 3.84
CA GLY A 94 14.34 22.78 4.71
C GLY A 94 13.48 22.59 5.97
N ALA A 95 12.77 21.47 6.10
CA ALA A 95 11.85 21.25 7.22
C ALA A 95 12.55 21.06 8.57
N LEU A 96 13.80 20.59 8.58
CA LEU A 96 14.61 20.43 9.79
C LEU A 96 15.81 21.38 9.77
N VAL A 97 16.10 22.01 10.91
CA VAL A 97 17.20 22.97 11.09
C VAL A 97 18.46 22.22 11.49
N ALA A 98 19.56 22.35 10.76
CA ALA A 98 20.78 21.57 10.97
C ALA A 98 22.04 22.43 10.93
N PRO A 99 22.20 23.39 11.86
CA PRO A 99 23.28 24.36 11.80
C PRO A 99 24.61 23.69 12.11
N ASN A 100 25.55 23.76 11.17
CA ASN A 100 26.90 23.19 11.31
C ASN A 100 26.91 21.67 11.49
N LEU A 101 25.90 20.97 10.96
CA LEU A 101 25.87 19.51 10.90
C LEU A 101 26.00 19.06 9.45
N ASP A 102 26.58 17.88 9.24
CA ASP A 102 26.61 17.22 7.92
C ASP A 102 25.45 16.23 7.75
N THR A 103 24.99 15.68 8.87
CA THR A 103 23.90 14.70 8.90
C THR A 103 22.96 14.93 10.08
N VAL A 104 21.73 14.46 9.92
CA VAL A 104 20.67 14.49 10.94
C VAL A 104 20.07 13.10 11.07
N SER A 105 19.97 12.58 12.30
CA SER A 105 19.29 11.30 12.56
C SER A 105 17.82 11.54 12.83
N VAL A 106 16.96 10.76 12.19
CA VAL A 106 15.51 10.76 12.42
C VAL A 106 15.04 9.33 12.67
N GLU A 107 14.15 9.16 13.65
CA GLU A 107 13.64 7.86 14.08
C GLU A 107 12.11 7.86 14.23
N LEU A 108 11.51 6.73 13.88
CA LEU A 108 10.12 6.37 14.11
C LEU A 108 10.07 5.15 15.03
N THR A 109 9.74 5.37 16.31
CA THR A 109 9.65 4.29 17.29
C THR A 109 8.19 3.91 17.55
N PRO A 110 7.78 2.64 17.35
CA PRO A 110 6.46 2.20 17.72
C PRO A 110 6.30 2.12 19.25
N GLN A 111 5.19 2.61 19.76
CA GLN A 111 4.79 2.56 21.16
C GLN A 111 3.35 2.08 21.30
N ALA A 112 3.01 1.60 22.50
CA ALA A 112 1.63 1.32 22.85
C ALA A 112 0.84 2.64 22.91
N ALA A 113 -0.42 2.63 22.49
CA ALA A 113 -1.26 3.81 22.60
C ALA A 113 -1.47 4.18 24.08
N ALA A 114 -1.17 5.43 24.43
CA ALA A 114 -1.36 5.96 25.78
C ALA A 114 -2.82 6.40 25.96
N GLY A 115 -3.66 5.48 26.44
CA GLY A 115 -5.10 5.73 26.57
C GLY A 115 -5.78 5.91 25.21
N ARG A 116 -6.82 6.75 25.14
CA ARG A 116 -7.54 7.05 23.89
C ARG A 116 -8.05 8.50 23.87
N PRO A 117 -8.22 9.11 22.69
CA PRO A 117 -9.02 10.33 22.53
C PRO A 117 -10.45 10.15 23.06
N ALA A 118 -11.10 11.25 23.44
CA ALA A 118 -12.42 11.20 24.06
C ALA A 118 -13.55 10.74 23.11
N ASP A 119 -13.41 11.05 21.83
CA ASP A 119 -14.41 10.91 20.76
C ASP A 119 -13.94 10.03 19.60
N ALA A 120 -12.80 9.35 19.76
CA ALA A 120 -12.22 8.47 18.76
C ALA A 120 -11.60 7.21 19.35
N LEU A 121 -11.55 6.16 18.52
CA LEU A 121 -10.84 4.91 18.78
C LEU A 121 -9.47 4.97 18.09
N VAL A 122 -8.40 4.68 18.82
CA VAL A 122 -7.08 4.45 18.22
C VAL A 122 -7.09 3.09 17.50
N VAL A 123 -6.79 3.08 16.20
CA VAL A 123 -6.92 1.90 15.32
C VAL A 123 -5.59 1.41 14.75
N GLY A 124 -4.49 1.81 15.38
CA GLY A 124 -3.13 1.38 15.08
C GLY A 124 -2.19 1.65 16.26
N ASN A 125 -0.88 1.46 16.06
CA ASN A 125 0.11 1.81 17.08
C ASN A 125 0.31 3.34 17.17
N LEU A 126 0.87 3.77 18.30
CA LEU A 126 1.44 5.11 18.44
C LEU A 126 2.86 5.08 17.83
N TYR A 127 3.23 6.06 17.03
CA TYR A 127 4.58 6.20 16.48
C TYR A 127 5.19 7.51 16.93
N CYS A 128 6.29 7.42 17.67
CA CYS A 128 7.05 8.57 18.13
C CYS A 128 8.13 8.92 17.12
N LEU A 129 7.95 10.09 16.51
CA LEU A 129 8.88 10.70 15.57
C LEU A 129 9.86 11.58 16.35
N THR A 130 11.13 11.21 16.34
CA THR A 130 12.22 11.95 16.97
C THR A 130 13.29 12.32 15.95
N SER A 131 14.05 13.35 16.26
CA SER A 131 15.14 13.84 15.41
C SER A 131 16.24 14.40 16.31
N SER A 132 17.50 14.32 15.85
CA SER A 132 18.63 14.97 16.52
C SER A 132 18.56 16.50 16.47
N VAL A 133 17.66 17.05 15.66
CA VAL A 133 17.43 18.49 15.51
C VAL A 133 15.95 18.85 15.49
N SER A 134 15.66 20.13 15.69
CA SER A 134 14.29 20.66 15.70
C SER A 134 13.71 20.87 14.30
N LEU A 135 12.38 20.83 14.25
CA LEU A 135 11.60 21.29 13.10
C LEU A 135 11.73 22.80 12.94
N THR A 136 11.91 23.26 11.69
CA THR A 136 11.86 24.67 11.31
C THR A 136 10.50 25.25 11.68
N GLN A 137 10.49 26.44 12.28
CA GLN A 137 9.24 27.12 12.63
C GLN A 137 8.35 27.34 11.39
N GLY A 138 7.10 26.90 11.48
CA GLY A 138 6.10 27.03 10.42
C GLY A 138 6.11 25.90 9.39
N GLU A 139 7.14 25.06 9.38
CA GLU A 139 7.22 23.89 8.51
C GLU A 139 6.41 22.71 9.08
N GLN A 140 6.10 21.76 8.21
CA GLN A 140 5.34 20.56 8.54
C GLN A 140 5.95 19.35 7.85
N LEU A 141 5.88 18.19 8.50
CA LEU A 141 6.27 16.91 7.91
C LEU A 141 5.02 16.16 7.45
N GLN A 142 5.15 15.32 6.44
CA GLN A 142 4.03 14.49 6.01
C GLN A 142 4.17 13.11 6.64
N LEU A 143 3.29 12.78 7.58
CA LEU A 143 3.25 11.49 8.26
C LEU A 143 2.18 10.60 7.64
N ILE A 144 2.55 9.38 7.27
CA ILE A 144 1.70 8.35 6.73
C ILE A 144 1.66 7.22 7.76
N LEU A 145 0.47 6.90 8.25
CA LEU A 145 0.24 5.84 9.24
C LEU A 145 -0.67 4.78 8.63
N ARG A 146 -0.24 3.53 8.67
CA ARG A 146 -1.08 2.36 8.40
C ARG A 146 -1.93 2.08 9.64
N TYR A 147 -3.18 1.71 9.43
CA TYR A 147 -4.07 1.22 10.48
C TYR A 147 -4.43 -0.26 10.25
N SER A 148 -4.90 -0.91 11.29
CA SER A 148 -5.33 -2.31 11.20
C SER A 148 -6.63 -2.46 10.41
N ASP A 149 -6.70 -3.50 9.60
CA ASP A 149 -7.88 -3.93 8.86
C ASP A 149 -8.91 -4.68 9.71
N GLN A 150 -8.57 -5.02 10.96
CA GLN A 150 -9.48 -5.64 11.93
C GLN A 150 -10.33 -4.63 12.69
N LEU A 151 -10.04 -3.34 12.55
CA LEU A 151 -10.72 -2.23 13.23
C LEU A 151 -11.37 -1.29 12.20
N PRO A 152 -12.28 -0.40 12.63
CA PRO A 152 -12.80 0.65 11.75
C PRO A 152 -11.66 1.45 11.10
N GLY A 153 -11.82 1.78 9.83
CA GLY A 153 -10.78 2.49 9.10
C GLY A 153 -10.52 3.88 9.70
N ALA A 154 -9.25 4.23 9.88
CA ALA A 154 -8.87 5.53 10.42
C ALA A 154 -9.35 6.67 9.51
N ASN A 155 -9.87 7.74 10.10
CA ASN A 155 -10.25 8.98 9.41
C ASN A 155 -9.58 10.23 10.02
N ALA A 156 -8.79 10.07 11.08
CA ALA A 156 -8.03 11.12 11.71
C ALA A 156 -6.66 10.61 12.15
N VAL A 157 -5.75 11.55 12.43
CA VAL A 157 -4.50 11.28 13.13
C VAL A 157 -4.51 12.12 14.39
N TYR A 158 -4.16 11.53 15.52
CA TYR A 158 -4.04 12.28 16.77
C TYR A 158 -2.58 12.34 17.20
N ARG A 159 -2.15 13.50 17.67
CA ARG A 159 -0.90 13.68 18.41
C ARG A 159 -1.16 13.44 19.89
N TYR A 160 -0.33 12.63 20.53
CA TYR A 160 -0.32 12.50 21.98
C TYR A 160 0.61 13.55 22.58
N ASP A 161 0.13 14.26 23.59
CA ASP A 161 0.87 15.25 24.35
C ASP A 161 1.20 14.66 25.73
N ASP A 162 2.46 14.29 25.94
CA ASP A 162 2.92 13.61 27.16
C ASP A 162 2.80 14.50 28.41
N GLU A 163 2.98 15.82 28.26
CA GLU A 163 2.95 16.78 29.36
C GLU A 163 1.55 16.93 29.94
N THR A 164 0.57 17.10 29.05
CA THR A 164 -0.84 17.28 29.41
C THR A 164 -1.62 15.97 29.45
N ARG A 165 -1.01 14.86 29.03
CA ARG A 165 -1.62 13.54 28.84
C ARG A 165 -2.89 13.62 27.99
N SER A 166 -2.87 14.48 26.97
CA SER A 166 -4.03 14.77 26.13
C SER A 166 -3.78 14.40 24.67
N TRP A 167 -4.87 14.32 23.91
CA TRP A 167 -4.83 14.00 22.50
C TRP A 167 -5.29 15.20 21.69
N VAL A 168 -4.51 15.57 20.67
CA VAL A 168 -4.81 16.67 19.77
C VAL A 168 -5.07 16.11 18.38
N GLU A 169 -6.26 16.33 17.85
CA GLU A 169 -6.62 15.88 16.51
C GLU A 169 -5.87 16.68 15.44
N LEU A 170 -5.41 15.98 14.41
CA LEU A 170 -4.87 16.53 13.19
C LEU A 170 -5.73 16.09 12.00
N ARG A 171 -5.92 17.01 11.07
CA ARG A 171 -6.60 16.71 9.81
C ARG A 171 -5.82 15.66 9.03
N ALA A 172 -6.51 14.61 8.61
CA ALA A 172 -5.91 13.52 7.84
C ALA A 172 -6.65 13.26 6.53
N VAL A 173 -5.91 12.76 5.54
CA VAL A 173 -6.43 12.23 4.28
C VAL A 173 -6.34 10.71 4.32
N ARG A 174 -7.47 10.04 4.13
CA ARG A 174 -7.55 8.57 4.19
C ARG A 174 -7.34 7.94 2.82
N ASN A 175 -6.52 6.89 2.76
CA ASN A 175 -6.42 5.95 1.64
C ASN A 175 -6.93 4.56 2.06
N PRO A 176 -8.20 4.21 1.76
CA PRO A 176 -8.76 2.91 2.11
C PRO A 176 -8.07 1.72 1.44
N LYS A 177 -7.53 1.89 0.23
CA LYS A 177 -6.93 0.78 -0.52
C LYS A 177 -5.62 0.31 0.12
N ALA A 178 -4.83 1.26 0.64
CA ALA A 178 -3.58 0.98 1.32
C ALA A 178 -3.74 0.79 2.84
N ALA A 179 -4.96 0.95 3.37
CA ALA A 179 -5.22 1.05 4.80
C ALA A 179 -4.33 2.09 5.52
N THR A 180 -4.15 3.26 4.90
CA THR A 180 -3.34 4.36 5.45
C THR A 180 -4.13 5.65 5.65
N VAL A 181 -3.66 6.47 6.58
CA VAL A 181 -4.02 7.89 6.74
C VAL A 181 -2.77 8.73 6.67
N THR A 182 -2.89 9.91 6.08
CA THR A 182 -1.79 10.86 5.91
C THR A 182 -2.16 12.17 6.57
N ALA A 183 -1.30 12.69 7.42
CA ALA A 183 -1.47 13.98 8.08
C ALA A 183 -0.22 14.83 7.95
N ALA A 184 -0.42 16.15 7.91
CA ALA A 184 0.68 17.09 8.06
C ALA A 184 0.91 17.32 9.56
N VAL A 185 2.14 17.09 10.02
CA VAL A 185 2.50 17.17 11.45
C VAL A 185 3.40 18.40 11.69
N PRO A 186 2.97 19.35 12.55
CA PRO A 186 3.68 20.61 12.77
C PRO A 186 4.74 20.54 13.88
N ALA A 187 5.02 19.35 14.40
CA ALA A 187 5.97 19.13 15.48
C ALA A 187 6.56 17.72 15.36
N LEU A 188 7.63 17.48 16.11
CA LEU A 188 8.06 16.12 16.47
C LEU A 188 7.19 15.64 17.64
N GLY A 189 7.10 14.33 17.85
CA GLY A 189 6.27 13.75 18.91
C GLY A 189 5.60 12.45 18.50
N CYS A 190 4.59 12.03 19.25
CA CYS A 190 3.95 10.74 19.08
C CYS A 190 2.57 10.86 18.44
N TYR A 191 2.30 10.04 17.42
CA TYR A 191 1.11 10.11 16.58
C TYR A 191 0.44 8.76 16.40
N ALA A 192 -0.88 8.71 16.42
CA ALA A 192 -1.64 7.48 16.22
C ALA A 192 -2.78 7.70 15.20
N PRO A 193 -3.07 6.70 14.34
CA PRO A 193 -4.25 6.74 13.50
C PRO A 193 -5.50 6.44 14.32
N ALA A 194 -6.57 7.21 14.13
CA ALA A 194 -7.81 7.04 14.86
C ALA A 194 -9.04 7.05 13.95
N ALA A 195 -10.10 6.40 14.41
CA ALA A 195 -11.43 6.41 13.83
C ALA A 195 -12.41 7.07 14.81
N HIS A 196 -13.07 8.13 14.40
CA HIS A 196 -14.16 8.71 15.20
C HIS A 196 -15.26 7.66 15.44
N SER A 197 -15.79 7.62 16.66
CA SER A 197 -16.90 6.74 17.00
C SER A 197 -18.18 7.21 16.31
N ILE A 198 -18.36 6.84 15.04
CA ILE A 198 -19.70 6.78 14.46
C ILE A 198 -20.35 5.53 15.06
N ALA A 199 -21.42 5.75 15.83
CA ALA A 199 -22.27 4.66 16.28
C ALA A 199 -22.69 3.79 15.09
N THR A 200 -22.66 2.47 15.32
CA THR A 200 -23.23 1.39 14.49
C THR A 200 -22.49 0.97 13.21
N THR A 201 -21.98 -0.26 13.34
CA THR A 201 -21.71 -1.28 12.33
C THR A 201 -22.90 -1.57 11.40
N SER A 202 -22.63 -1.81 10.11
CA SER A 202 -23.03 -3.06 9.44
C SER A 202 -22.41 -3.16 8.06
N SER A 203 -21.80 -4.32 7.80
CA SER A 203 -21.32 -4.78 6.51
C SER A 203 -22.29 -4.52 5.36
N GLY A 204 -21.75 -4.02 4.25
CA GLY A 204 -22.43 -4.03 2.95
C GLY A 204 -21.48 -4.12 1.75
N ALA A 205 -20.17 -3.98 1.96
CA ALA A 205 -19.21 -4.40 0.95
C ALA A 205 -18.97 -5.89 1.12
N THR A 206 -19.72 -6.69 0.37
CA THR A 206 -19.13 -7.90 -0.20
C THR A 206 -17.81 -7.48 -0.83
N VAL A 207 -16.71 -7.72 -0.11
CA VAL A 207 -15.45 -7.97 -0.79
C VAL A 207 -15.78 -9.17 -1.65
N VAL A 208 -16.03 -8.91 -2.93
CA VAL A 208 -15.84 -9.91 -3.96
C VAL A 208 -14.38 -10.30 -3.77
N VAL A 209 -14.15 -11.33 -2.96
CA VAL A 209 -12.90 -12.07 -2.94
C VAL A 209 -12.72 -12.41 -4.39
N GLY A 210 -11.78 -11.70 -5.04
CA GLY A 210 -11.53 -11.84 -6.46
C GLY A 210 -11.47 -13.32 -6.76
N ASN A 211 -12.40 -13.78 -7.60
CA ASN A 211 -12.64 -15.19 -7.88
C ASN A 211 -11.31 -15.94 -7.98
N ARG A 212 -11.00 -16.76 -6.97
CA ARG A 212 -9.80 -17.62 -6.90
C ARG A 212 -9.67 -18.54 -8.12
N TRP A 213 -10.73 -18.66 -8.92
CA TRP A 213 -10.78 -19.42 -10.15
C TRP A 213 -10.37 -18.67 -11.42
N LEU A 214 -10.30 -17.33 -11.42
CA LEU A 214 -9.90 -16.55 -12.59
C LEU A 214 -8.48 -16.91 -13.11
N PRO A 215 -7.44 -17.09 -12.26
CA PRO A 215 -6.14 -17.52 -12.77
C PRO A 215 -6.18 -18.95 -13.33
N TYR A 216 -7.01 -19.84 -12.78
CA TYR A 216 -7.19 -21.19 -13.33
C TYR A 216 -7.94 -21.19 -14.67
N VAL A 217 -8.90 -20.27 -14.88
CA VAL A 217 -9.59 -20.10 -16.16
C VAL A 217 -8.69 -19.45 -17.20
N ALA A 218 -7.84 -18.49 -16.82
CA ALA A 218 -6.83 -17.92 -17.70
C ALA A 218 -5.77 -18.98 -18.11
N ALA A 219 -5.24 -19.74 -17.14
CA ALA A 219 -4.33 -20.84 -17.42
C ALA A 219 -4.99 -21.93 -18.28
N GLY A 220 -6.25 -22.26 -17.98
CA GLY A 220 -7.06 -23.21 -18.75
C GLY A 220 -7.27 -22.76 -20.19
N THR A 221 -7.59 -21.49 -20.44
CA THR A 221 -7.76 -20.94 -21.79
C THR A 221 -6.44 -20.83 -22.55
N ILE A 222 -5.34 -20.46 -21.91
CA ILE A 222 -3.99 -20.50 -22.52
C ILE A 222 -3.63 -21.92 -22.93
N LEU A 223 -3.83 -22.91 -22.06
CA LEU A 223 -3.60 -24.32 -22.38
C LEU A 223 -4.51 -24.78 -23.52
N LEU A 224 -5.77 -24.38 -23.54
CA LEU A 224 -6.71 -24.70 -24.63
C LEU A 224 -6.24 -24.11 -25.97
N VAL A 225 -5.75 -22.86 -25.99
CA VAL A 225 -5.20 -22.21 -27.18
C VAL A 225 -3.91 -22.91 -27.63
N LEU A 226 -3.04 -23.31 -26.72
CA LEU A 226 -1.81 -24.03 -27.05
C LEU A 226 -2.10 -25.44 -27.57
N PHE A 227 -2.95 -26.22 -26.88
CA PHE A 227 -3.28 -27.60 -27.28
C PHE A 227 -4.19 -27.67 -28.50
N ALA A 228 -5.08 -26.70 -28.74
CA ALA A 228 -5.90 -26.68 -29.95
C ALA A 228 -5.20 -25.98 -31.12
N GLY A 229 -4.45 -24.89 -30.87
CA GLY A 229 -3.84 -24.05 -31.89
C GLY A 229 -2.54 -24.61 -32.47
N LEU A 230 -1.69 -25.21 -31.63
CA LEU A 230 -0.39 -25.74 -32.07
C LEU A 230 -0.52 -26.93 -33.05
N PRO A 231 -1.35 -27.97 -32.81
CA PRO A 231 -1.52 -29.05 -33.79
C PRO A 231 -2.24 -28.59 -35.06
N LEU A 232 -3.13 -27.59 -34.98
CA LEU A 232 -3.80 -27.03 -36.16
C LEU A 232 -2.82 -26.23 -37.05
N TYR A 233 -1.96 -25.41 -36.43
CA TYR A 233 -0.89 -24.69 -37.11
C TYR A 233 0.10 -25.65 -37.77
N LEU A 234 0.51 -26.71 -37.07
CA LEU A 234 1.42 -27.73 -37.61
C LEU A 234 0.81 -28.52 -38.78
N ARG A 235 -0.50 -28.81 -38.76
CA ARG A 235 -1.22 -29.42 -39.89
C ARG A 235 -1.31 -28.49 -41.10
N LEU A 236 -1.67 -27.22 -40.89
CA LEU A 236 -1.76 -26.22 -41.97
C LEU A 236 -0.39 -25.96 -42.64
N ARG A 237 0.71 -26.03 -41.87
CA ARG A 237 2.07 -25.89 -42.40
C ARG A 237 2.52 -27.10 -43.24
N ARG A 238 1.96 -28.28 -42.98
CA ARG A 238 2.24 -29.52 -43.73
C ARG A 238 1.53 -29.53 -45.08
N ASP A 239 0.27 -29.11 -45.13
CA ASP A 239 -0.52 -29.09 -46.37
C ASP A 239 -0.07 -28.03 -47.37
N GLY A 240 0.49 -26.90 -46.90
CA GLY A 240 1.05 -25.86 -47.75
C GLY A 240 2.32 -26.29 -48.51
N ARG A 241 3.07 -27.27 -48.01
CA ARG A 241 4.32 -27.75 -48.61
C ARG A 241 4.11 -28.80 -49.70
N SER A 242 2.95 -29.45 -49.73
CA SER A 242 2.58 -30.47 -50.73
C SER A 242 2.08 -29.88 -52.05
N ARG A 243 1.69 -28.59 -52.09
CA ARG A 243 1.08 -27.97 -53.27
C ARG A 243 2.04 -27.21 -54.19
N SER A 244 3.35 -27.22 -53.89
CA SER A 244 4.39 -26.56 -54.68
C SER A 244 5.16 -27.53 -55.62
N LYS A 245 4.73 -28.80 -55.70
CA LYS A 245 5.25 -29.76 -56.68
C LYS A 245 4.06 -30.37 -57.43
N SER A 246 3.56 -29.63 -58.41
CA SER A 246 2.72 -30.10 -59.50
C SER A 246 2.88 -29.11 -60.63
#